data_AF-A0A838SH19-F1
#
_entry.id   AF-A0A838SH19-F1
#
_cell.length_a   1.000
_cell.length_b   1.000
_cell.length_c   1.000
_cell.angle_alpha   90.00
_cell.angle_beta   90.00
_cell.angle_gamma   90.00
#
_symmetry.space_group_name_H-M   'P 1'
#
loop_
_entity.id
_entity.type
_entity.pdbx_description
1 polymer ?
#
loop_
_entity_poly.entity_id
_entity_poly.type
_entity_poly.pdbx_seq_one_letter_code
_entity_poly.pdbx_strand_id
1 'polypeptide(L)'
;MSIIRMLYSPDSGIIFSKPRFILLPGEALGLVNRPTATPQEILTIFSNVHNWPLKQHEFYFQEADYRMSPLYASRLAAFAISHLTNQFSSRRKDYDFFADTSISRQLAERIIEAFRADVLEAQSRFVIVHLPTQKPLRDLFKERPLEYQDLLDKLASQYHLIDPASDLIHQVEVDSFDDLFAPESHHYSAIGNRVVAETIAAALLRTES
;
A
#
# COMPACT_ATOMS: atom_id res chain seq x y z
N MET A 1 -4.76 -5.35 3.77
CA MET A 1 -4.39 -4.26 4.70
C MET A 1 -4.43 -4.76 6.14
N SER A 2 -3.57 -4.26 7.02
CA SER A 2 -3.48 -4.71 8.42
C SER A 2 -3.83 -3.62 9.41
N ILE A 3 -4.68 -3.91 10.38
CA ILE A 3 -5.13 -3.00 11.43
C ILE A 3 -4.03 -2.83 12.48
N ILE A 4 -3.42 -3.94 12.91
CA ILE A 4 -2.31 -3.92 13.87
C ILE A 4 -0.99 -3.97 13.10
N ARG A 5 -0.05 -3.07 13.44
CA ARG A 5 1.32 -3.08 12.94
C ARG A 5 2.25 -3.49 14.07
N MET A 6 2.54 -4.78 14.16
CA MET A 6 3.56 -5.26 15.09
C MET A 6 4.95 -4.91 14.55
N LEU A 7 5.79 -4.37 15.44
CA LEU A 7 7.26 -4.45 15.36
C LEU A 7 7.99 -3.56 14.33
N TYR A 8 7.68 -2.26 14.24
CA TYR A 8 8.54 -1.36 13.44
C TYR A 8 9.42 -0.41 14.26
N SER A 9 9.07 -0.01 15.49
CA SER A 9 9.99 0.73 16.41
C SER A 9 9.33 1.01 17.76
N PRO A 10 9.66 0.29 18.86
CA PRO A 10 9.09 0.57 20.18
C PRO A 10 9.38 1.99 20.70
N ASP A 11 10.49 2.60 20.28
CA ASP A 11 10.93 3.92 20.78
C ASP A 11 10.41 5.12 19.97
N SER A 12 9.65 4.86 18.90
CA SER A 12 9.25 5.89 17.93
C SER A 12 7.94 6.63 18.26
N GLY A 13 7.19 6.16 19.26
CA GLY A 13 5.83 6.68 19.51
C GLY A 13 4.81 6.36 18.40
N ILE A 14 5.16 5.50 17.43
CA ILE A 14 4.27 5.12 16.33
C ILE A 14 3.09 4.32 16.86
N ILE A 15 1.88 4.74 16.48
CA ILE A 15 0.62 4.09 16.86
C ILE A 15 0.62 2.64 16.34
N PHE A 16 0.57 1.69 17.27
CA PHE A 16 0.58 0.25 17.02
C PHE A 16 -0.65 -0.25 16.24
N SER A 17 -1.69 0.55 16.17
CA SER A 17 -2.86 0.32 15.34
C SER A 17 -3.20 1.56 14.53
N LYS A 18 -3.85 1.41 13.38
CA LYS A 18 -4.27 2.55 12.56
C LYS A 18 -5.72 2.36 12.14
N PRO A 19 -6.49 3.45 11.96
CA PRO A 19 -7.82 3.31 11.40
C PRO A 19 -7.71 2.75 9.98
N ARG A 20 -8.75 2.04 9.53
CA ARG A 20 -8.80 1.43 8.20
C ARG A 20 -10.15 1.69 7.56
N PHE A 21 -10.09 2.07 6.29
CA PHE A 21 -11.29 2.06 5.46
C PHE A 21 -11.63 0.61 5.10
N ILE A 22 -12.92 0.32 5.04
CA ILE A 22 -13.49 -0.93 4.57
C ILE A 22 -14.65 -0.61 3.62
N LEU A 23 -14.99 -1.56 2.75
CA LEU A 23 -16.24 -1.52 2.00
C LEU A 23 -17.34 -2.18 2.83
N LEU A 24 -18.41 -1.43 3.09
CA LEU A 24 -19.65 -1.90 3.70
C LEU A 24 -20.60 -2.44 2.61
N PRO A 25 -21.69 -3.16 2.98
CA PRO A 25 -22.73 -3.52 2.03
C PRO A 25 -23.24 -2.30 1.26
N GLY A 26 -23.39 -2.43 -0.07
CA GLY A 26 -23.75 -1.31 -0.94
C GLY A 26 -22.57 -0.40 -1.31
N GLU A 27 -21.34 -0.86 -1.13
CA GLU A 27 -20.09 -0.17 -1.53
C GLU A 27 -19.81 1.15 -0.80
N ALA A 28 -20.51 1.40 0.32
CA ALA A 28 -20.25 2.54 1.17
C ALA A 28 -18.90 2.38 1.90
N LEU A 29 -18.16 3.48 2.05
CA LEU A 29 -16.95 3.50 2.86
C LEU A 29 -17.29 3.47 4.34
N GLY A 30 -16.79 2.46 5.04
CA GLY A 30 -16.78 2.38 6.49
C GLY A 30 -15.38 2.68 7.03
N LEU A 31 -15.30 3.21 8.25
CA LEU A 31 -14.05 3.36 8.96
C LEU A 31 -14.06 2.47 10.22
N VAL A 32 -13.07 1.58 10.34
CA VAL A 32 -12.91 0.71 11.51
C VAL A 32 -11.65 1.08 12.30
N ASN A 33 -11.60 0.64 13.56
CA ASN A 33 -10.52 0.95 14.50
C ASN A 33 -10.35 2.46 14.71
N ARG A 34 -11.48 3.17 14.90
CA ARG A 34 -11.54 4.58 15.32
C ARG A 34 -12.44 4.70 16.56
N PRO A 35 -11.93 5.15 17.73
CA PRO A 35 -10.52 5.45 17.99
C PRO A 35 -9.62 4.21 17.81
N THR A 36 -8.34 4.44 17.52
CA THR A 36 -7.37 3.37 17.37
C THR A 36 -7.13 2.68 18.70
N ALA A 37 -7.04 1.34 18.70
CA ALA A 37 -6.60 0.57 19.85
C ALA A 37 -5.29 1.14 20.43
N THR A 38 -5.32 1.41 21.73
CA THR A 38 -4.20 1.85 22.57
C THR A 38 -3.18 0.72 22.75
N PRO A 39 -1.93 1.04 23.16
CA PRO A 39 -0.93 0.00 23.44
C PRO A 39 -1.40 -1.07 24.43
N GLN A 40 -2.17 -0.69 25.46
CA GLN A 40 -2.71 -1.60 26.46
C GLN A 40 -3.78 -2.53 25.88
N GLU A 41 -4.71 -2.00 25.08
CA GLU A 41 -5.75 -2.78 24.42
C GLU A 41 -5.17 -3.80 23.44
N ILE A 42 -4.02 -3.50 22.82
CA ILE A 42 -3.38 -4.40 21.88
C ILE A 42 -2.90 -5.69 22.55
N LEU A 43 -2.40 -5.61 23.79
CA LEU A 43 -2.06 -6.81 24.57
C LEU A 43 -3.31 -7.68 24.81
N THR A 44 -4.44 -7.05 25.11
CA THR A 44 -5.74 -7.72 25.27
C THR A 44 -6.25 -8.31 23.95
N ILE A 45 -6.07 -7.60 22.84
CA ILE A 45 -6.43 -8.11 21.50
C ILE A 45 -5.57 -9.33 21.18
N PHE A 46 -4.27 -9.32 21.45
CA PHE A 46 -3.42 -10.48 21.18
C PHE A 46 -3.70 -11.68 22.06
N SER A 47 -4.01 -11.47 23.35
CA SER A 47 -4.39 -12.56 24.23
C SER A 47 -5.73 -13.20 23.85
N ASN A 48 -6.57 -12.49 23.08
CA ASN A 48 -7.89 -12.96 22.68
C ASN A 48 -8.23 -12.65 21.20
N VAL A 49 -7.26 -12.83 20.29
CA VAL A 49 -7.40 -12.38 18.89
C VAL A 49 -8.54 -13.08 18.16
N HIS A 50 -8.84 -14.33 18.55
CA HIS A 50 -9.94 -15.09 17.98
C HIS A 50 -11.32 -14.48 18.27
N ASN A 51 -11.47 -13.72 19.35
CA ASN A 51 -12.74 -13.04 19.66
C ASN A 51 -12.70 -11.55 19.31
N TRP A 52 -11.63 -11.05 18.72
CA TRP A 52 -11.53 -9.66 18.32
C TRP A 52 -12.45 -9.38 17.12
N PRO A 53 -13.43 -8.46 17.23
CA PRO A 53 -14.42 -8.22 16.17
C PRO A 53 -13.79 -7.82 14.82
N LEU A 54 -12.64 -7.17 14.85
CA LEU A 54 -11.97 -6.68 13.64
C LEU A 54 -11.00 -7.69 13.02
N LYS A 55 -10.86 -8.92 13.57
CA LYS A 55 -9.95 -9.95 13.05
C LYS A 55 -10.18 -10.28 11.57
N GLN A 56 -11.43 -10.19 11.11
CA GLN A 56 -11.81 -10.46 9.71
C GLN A 56 -11.24 -9.42 8.73
N HIS A 57 -10.87 -8.24 9.22
CA HIS A 57 -10.27 -7.16 8.44
C HIS A 57 -8.74 -7.14 8.56
N GLU A 58 -8.15 -8.09 9.29
CA GLU A 58 -6.70 -8.21 9.45
C GLU A 58 -6.12 -9.15 8.39
N PHE A 59 -5.49 -8.58 7.36
CA PHE A 59 -4.99 -9.33 6.22
C PHE A 59 -3.95 -10.42 6.58
N TYR A 60 -3.14 -10.19 7.62
CA TYR A 60 -2.14 -11.17 8.05
C TYR A 60 -2.67 -12.16 9.10
N PHE A 61 -3.91 -12.02 9.55
CA PHE A 61 -4.51 -12.99 10.46
C PHE A 61 -5.12 -14.14 9.67
N GLN A 62 -4.47 -15.31 9.72
CA GLN A 62 -5.05 -16.56 9.23
C GLN A 62 -5.24 -17.49 10.42
N GLU A 63 -6.48 -17.87 10.72
CA GLU A 63 -6.78 -18.72 11.88
C GLU A 63 -5.97 -20.03 11.87
N ALA A 64 -5.73 -20.59 10.69
CA ALA A 64 -4.92 -21.79 10.50
C ALA A 64 -3.48 -21.65 11.01
N ASP A 65 -2.89 -20.45 10.93
CA ASP A 65 -1.52 -20.19 11.37
C ASP A 65 -1.40 -20.21 12.91
N TYR A 66 -2.51 -20.05 13.62
CA TYR A 66 -2.58 -20.03 15.10
C TYR A 66 -3.10 -21.34 15.70
N ARG A 67 -3.46 -22.33 14.87
CA ARG A 67 -3.86 -23.66 15.37
C ARG A 67 -2.63 -24.45 15.79
N MET A 68 -2.59 -24.85 17.06
CA MET A 68 -1.56 -25.73 17.59
C MET A 68 -1.65 -27.10 16.90
N SER A 69 -0.80 -27.35 15.91
CA SER A 69 -0.59 -28.69 15.37
C SER A 69 0.54 -29.38 16.13
N PRO A 70 0.38 -30.64 16.57
CA PRO A 70 1.47 -31.39 17.19
C PRO A 70 2.70 -31.53 16.28
N LEU A 71 2.52 -31.36 14.96
CA LEU A 71 3.63 -31.32 13.99
C LEU A 71 4.58 -30.13 14.21
N TYR A 72 4.10 -29.04 14.83
CA TYR A 72 4.91 -27.87 15.17
C TYR A 72 5.65 -27.99 16.52
N ALA A 73 5.48 -29.10 17.26
CA ALA A 73 6.21 -29.32 18.51
C ALA A 73 7.73 -29.50 18.27
N SER A 74 8.12 -30.01 17.10
CA SER A 74 9.53 -30.08 16.69
C SER A 74 9.94 -28.84 15.90
N ARG A 75 11.00 -28.16 16.34
CA ARG A 75 11.55 -26.97 15.65
C ARG A 75 11.98 -27.26 14.22
N LEU A 76 12.57 -28.45 13.97
CA LEU A 76 13.02 -28.83 12.64
C LEU A 76 11.84 -29.15 11.72
N ALA A 77 10.83 -29.87 12.23
CA ALA A 77 9.62 -30.16 11.47
C ALA A 77 8.86 -28.86 11.16
N ALA A 78 8.74 -27.95 12.14
CA ALA A 78 8.14 -26.64 11.95
C ALA A 78 8.86 -25.82 10.86
N PHE A 79 10.19 -25.83 10.86
CA PHE A 79 10.99 -25.18 9.81
C PHE A 79 10.74 -25.79 8.44
N ALA A 80 10.78 -27.12 8.31
CA ALA A 80 10.55 -27.82 7.06
C ALA A 80 9.13 -27.59 6.53
N ILE A 81 8.11 -27.71 7.39
CA ILE A 81 6.71 -27.44 7.06
C ILE A 81 6.56 -26.00 6.61
N SER A 82 7.08 -25.03 7.38
CA SER A 82 7.00 -23.60 7.02
C SER A 82 7.69 -23.30 5.68
N HIS A 83 8.82 -23.93 5.38
CA HIS A 83 9.51 -23.73 4.12
C HIS A 83 8.70 -24.30 2.94
N LEU A 84 8.15 -25.50 3.08
CA LEU A 84 7.29 -26.14 2.08
C LEU A 84 5.99 -25.35 1.90
N THR A 85 5.28 -25.02 2.98
CA THR A 85 4.01 -24.29 2.89
C THR A 85 4.18 -22.88 2.35
N ASN A 86 5.27 -22.17 2.66
CA ASN A 86 5.53 -20.86 2.05
C ASN A 86 5.83 -20.95 0.54
N GLN A 87 6.46 -22.04 0.07
CA GLN A 87 6.64 -22.28 -1.37
C GLN A 87 5.31 -22.60 -2.09
N PHE A 88 4.41 -23.31 -1.41
CA PHE A 88 3.12 -23.79 -1.96
C PHE A 88 1.89 -22.97 -1.55
N SER A 89 2.06 -21.88 -0.80
CA SER A 89 0.94 -21.02 -0.37
C SER A 89 0.38 -20.24 -1.56
N SER A 90 -0.69 -20.77 -2.15
CA SER A 90 -1.43 -20.16 -3.26
C SER A 90 -2.00 -18.79 -2.88
N ARG A 91 -2.40 -18.61 -1.62
CA ARG A 91 -3.05 -17.38 -1.14
C ARG A 91 -2.18 -16.12 -1.26
N ARG A 92 -0.85 -16.26 -1.31
CA ARG A 92 0.08 -15.13 -1.55
C ARG A 92 0.48 -14.97 -3.02
N LYS A 93 0.43 -16.03 -3.83
CA LYS A 93 0.86 -15.99 -5.23
C LYS A 93 -0.26 -15.50 -6.17
N ASP A 94 -1.52 -15.72 -5.82
CA ASP A 94 -2.65 -15.43 -6.72
C ASP A 94 -3.47 -14.19 -6.32
N TYR A 95 -3.10 -13.49 -5.23
CA TYR A 95 -3.80 -12.26 -4.85
C TYR A 95 -3.26 -11.07 -5.65
N ASP A 96 -3.86 -10.83 -6.80
CA ASP A 96 -3.64 -9.61 -7.56
C ASP A 96 -4.35 -8.42 -6.88
N PHE A 97 -3.56 -7.58 -6.22
CA PHE A 97 -4.06 -6.38 -5.56
C PHE A 97 -4.61 -5.34 -6.54
N PHE A 98 -4.24 -5.41 -7.81
CA PHE A 98 -4.54 -4.41 -8.83
C PHE A 98 -5.63 -4.86 -9.81
N ALA A 99 -6.03 -6.13 -9.79
CA ALA A 99 -7.17 -6.62 -10.54
C ALA A 99 -8.44 -5.80 -10.26
N ASP A 100 -9.26 -5.54 -11.28
CA ASP A 100 -10.54 -4.80 -11.16
C ASP A 100 -11.49 -5.44 -10.13
N THR A 101 -11.44 -6.76 -10.00
CA THR A 101 -12.27 -7.50 -9.05
C THR A 101 -11.67 -7.54 -7.63
N SER A 102 -10.49 -6.95 -7.42
CA SER A 102 -9.84 -6.94 -6.11
C SER A 102 -10.53 -5.95 -5.17
N ILE A 103 -10.79 -6.39 -3.94
CA ILE A 103 -11.32 -5.52 -2.87
C ILE A 103 -10.38 -4.32 -2.63
N SER A 104 -9.07 -4.52 -2.80
CA SER A 104 -8.08 -3.46 -2.57
C SER A 104 -8.22 -2.33 -3.59
N ARG A 105 -8.43 -2.67 -4.87
CA ARG A 105 -8.65 -1.70 -5.94
C ARG A 105 -9.99 -0.98 -5.77
N GLN A 106 -11.07 -1.73 -5.55
CA GLN A 106 -12.39 -1.15 -5.29
C GLN A 106 -12.38 -0.18 -4.10
N LEU A 107 -11.71 -0.57 -3.00
CA LEU A 107 -11.56 0.30 -1.83
C LEU A 107 -10.77 1.57 -2.16
N ALA A 108 -9.67 1.46 -2.90
CA ALA A 108 -8.87 2.62 -3.31
C ALA A 108 -9.67 3.57 -4.20
N GLU A 109 -10.41 3.06 -5.17
CA GLU A 109 -11.28 3.85 -6.05
C GLU A 109 -12.35 4.59 -5.26
N ARG A 110 -13.03 3.91 -4.32
CA ARG A 110 -14.02 4.56 -3.44
C ARG A 110 -13.41 5.64 -2.56
N ILE A 111 -12.20 5.44 -2.03
CA ILE A 111 -11.48 6.46 -1.25
C ILE A 111 -11.16 7.68 -2.13
N ILE A 112 -10.68 7.45 -3.37
CA ILE A 112 -10.38 8.52 -4.33
C ILE A 112 -11.65 9.33 -4.65
N GLU A 113 -12.77 8.66 -4.92
CA GLU A 113 -14.05 9.31 -5.22
C GLU A 113 -14.56 10.15 -4.05
N ALA A 114 -14.55 9.60 -2.83
CA ALA A 114 -14.99 10.30 -1.64
C ALA A 114 -14.10 11.51 -1.35
N PHE A 115 -12.78 11.34 -1.40
CA PHE A 115 -11.85 12.43 -1.14
C PHE A 115 -11.94 13.52 -2.22
N ARG A 116 -12.16 13.16 -3.48
CA ARG A 116 -12.42 14.12 -4.55
C ARG A 116 -13.67 14.95 -4.26
N ALA A 117 -14.76 14.31 -3.82
CA ALA A 117 -15.98 15.02 -3.47
C ALA A 117 -15.73 16.07 -2.37
N ASP A 118 -15.03 15.69 -1.30
CA ASP A 118 -14.67 16.59 -0.20
C ASP A 118 -13.80 17.77 -0.68
N VAL A 119 -12.82 17.51 -1.55
CA VAL A 119 -11.94 18.55 -2.12
C VAL A 119 -12.72 19.54 -2.98
N LEU A 120 -13.69 19.06 -3.78
CA LEU A 120 -14.53 19.92 -4.62
C LEU A 120 -15.54 20.72 -3.78
N GLU A 121 -16.10 20.14 -2.72
CA GLU A 121 -16.95 20.86 -1.76
C GLU A 121 -16.18 22.01 -1.09
N ALA A 122 -14.92 21.76 -0.74
CA ALA A 122 -13.99 22.77 -0.24
C ALA A 122 -13.47 23.76 -1.32
N GLN A 123 -14.08 23.77 -2.51
CA GLN A 123 -13.71 24.64 -3.64
C GLN A 123 -12.24 24.55 -4.05
N SER A 124 -11.63 23.39 -3.84
CA SER A 124 -10.22 23.13 -4.13
C SER A 124 -10.06 22.24 -5.37
N ARG A 125 -8.86 22.22 -5.96
CA ARG A 125 -8.56 21.36 -7.10
C ARG A 125 -8.12 19.97 -6.65
N PHE A 126 -8.78 18.94 -7.15
CA PHE A 126 -8.36 17.56 -6.94
C PHE A 126 -7.36 17.11 -8.01
N VAL A 127 -6.21 16.60 -7.58
CA VAL A 127 -5.13 16.10 -8.44
C VAL A 127 -4.61 14.79 -7.86
N ILE A 128 -4.28 13.82 -8.72
CA ILE A 128 -3.61 12.58 -8.33
C ILE A 128 -2.15 12.68 -8.78
N VAL A 129 -1.22 12.30 -7.91
CA VAL A 129 0.20 12.18 -8.24
C VAL A 129 0.60 10.72 -8.10
N HIS A 130 1.09 10.11 -9.18
CA HIS A 130 1.70 8.78 -9.14
C HIS A 130 3.15 8.89 -8.68
N LEU A 131 3.56 8.09 -7.69
CA LEU A 131 4.94 8.06 -7.19
C LEU A 131 5.49 6.63 -7.35
N PRO A 132 6.11 6.30 -8.50
CA PRO A 132 6.60 4.95 -8.77
C PRO A 132 7.76 4.59 -7.83
N THR A 133 7.68 3.43 -7.20
CA THR A 133 8.80 2.90 -6.41
C THR A 133 9.94 2.41 -7.31
N GLN A 134 11.09 2.08 -6.72
CA GLN A 134 12.28 1.68 -7.47
C GLN A 134 12.04 0.49 -8.42
N LYS A 135 11.30 -0.55 -8.01
CA LYS A 135 11.02 -1.71 -8.87
C LYS A 135 10.20 -1.32 -10.12
N PRO A 136 9.00 -0.73 -10.02
CA PRO A 136 8.23 -0.21 -11.15
C PRO A 136 9.06 0.69 -12.09
N LEU A 137 9.87 1.59 -11.53
CA LEU A 137 10.71 2.48 -12.35
C LEU A 137 11.79 1.69 -13.13
N ARG A 138 12.41 0.68 -12.50
CA ARG A 138 13.36 -0.22 -13.16
C ARG A 138 12.69 -1.11 -14.22
N ASP A 139 11.45 -1.51 -14.00
CA ASP A 139 10.68 -2.27 -14.97
C ASP A 139 10.37 -1.41 -16.20
N LEU A 140 9.88 -0.18 -16.00
CA LEU A 140 9.65 0.78 -17.10
C LEU A 140 10.92 1.10 -17.88
N PHE A 141 12.05 1.34 -17.21
CA PHE A 141 13.34 1.57 -17.88
C PHE A 141 13.81 0.38 -18.74
N LYS A 142 13.37 -0.83 -18.40
CA LYS A 142 13.63 -2.05 -19.18
C LYS A 142 12.50 -2.37 -20.15
N GLU A 143 11.62 -1.42 -20.42
CA GLU A 143 10.46 -1.56 -21.30
C GLU A 143 9.52 -2.70 -20.88
N ARG A 144 9.44 -2.97 -19.58
CA ARG A 144 8.51 -3.96 -19.01
C ARG A 144 7.23 -3.27 -18.57
N PRO A 145 6.06 -3.88 -18.82
CA PRO A 145 4.80 -3.30 -18.39
C PRO A 145 4.68 -3.30 -16.88
N LEU A 146 3.98 -2.29 -16.34
CA LEU A 146 3.61 -2.25 -14.93
C LEU A 146 2.48 -3.23 -14.65
N GLU A 147 2.58 -3.96 -13.53
CA GLU A 147 1.51 -4.86 -13.04
C GLU A 147 0.17 -4.13 -12.82
N TYR A 148 0.20 -2.81 -12.65
CA TYR A 148 -0.95 -1.96 -12.38
C TYR A 148 -1.20 -0.90 -13.48
N GLN A 149 -0.70 -1.12 -14.70
CA GLN A 149 -0.86 -0.17 -15.80
C GLN A 149 -2.33 0.16 -16.09
N ASP A 150 -3.21 -0.85 -16.13
CA ASP A 150 -4.65 -0.67 -16.38
C ASP A 150 -5.31 0.25 -15.33
N LEU A 151 -4.84 0.21 -14.07
CA LEU A 151 -5.31 1.12 -13.02
C LEU A 151 -4.83 2.55 -13.29
N LEU A 152 -3.56 2.75 -13.66
CA LEU A 152 -3.05 4.09 -14.01
C LEU A 152 -3.79 4.69 -15.19
N ASP A 153 -4.02 3.91 -16.24
CA ASP A 153 -4.73 4.36 -17.44
C ASP A 153 -6.17 4.76 -17.12
N LYS A 154 -6.86 3.96 -16.29
CA LYS A 154 -8.19 4.29 -15.77
C LYS A 154 -8.16 5.61 -14.99
N LEU A 155 -7.21 5.78 -14.07
CA LEU A 155 -7.09 7.00 -13.28
C LEU A 155 -6.78 8.22 -14.16
N ALA A 156 -5.89 8.09 -15.14
CA ALA A 156 -5.55 9.16 -16.08
C ALA A 156 -6.75 9.58 -16.95
N SER A 157 -7.61 8.62 -17.33
CA SER A 157 -8.81 8.92 -18.12
C SER A 157 -9.91 9.66 -17.35
N GLN A 158 -9.92 9.54 -16.02
CA GLN A 158 -10.97 10.07 -15.15
C GLN A 158 -10.55 11.29 -14.33
N TYR A 159 -9.26 11.43 -14.06
CA TYR A 159 -8.71 12.42 -13.14
C TYR A 159 -7.52 13.15 -13.76
N HIS A 160 -7.20 14.32 -13.22
CA HIS A 160 -5.93 14.96 -13.50
C HIS A 160 -4.80 14.20 -12.79
N LEU A 161 -4.20 13.23 -13.50
CA LEU A 161 -3.08 12.43 -13.04
C LEU A 161 -1.76 13.05 -13.49
N ILE A 162 -0.85 13.28 -12.54
CA ILE A 162 0.54 13.66 -12.80
C ILE A 162 1.41 12.44 -12.55
N ASP A 163 2.14 12.01 -13.58
CA ASP A 163 3.08 10.89 -13.50
C ASP A 163 4.51 11.34 -13.83
N PRO A 164 5.44 11.36 -12.86
CA PRO A 164 6.84 11.73 -13.07
C PRO A 164 7.70 10.58 -13.60
N ALA A 165 7.14 9.41 -13.92
CA ALA A 165 7.92 8.24 -14.33
C ALA A 165 8.84 8.51 -15.53
N SER A 166 8.36 9.24 -16.56
CA SER A 166 9.18 9.56 -17.73
C SER A 166 10.36 10.48 -17.39
N ASP A 167 10.13 11.50 -16.56
CA ASP A 167 11.16 12.46 -16.17
C ASP A 167 12.20 11.79 -15.26
N LEU A 168 11.75 10.91 -14.35
CA LEU A 168 12.63 10.08 -13.54
C LEU A 168 13.48 9.14 -14.40
N ILE A 169 12.90 8.49 -15.41
CA ILE A 169 13.63 7.62 -16.35
C ILE A 169 14.68 8.43 -17.11
N HIS A 170 14.34 9.62 -17.59
CA HIS A 170 15.31 10.49 -18.27
C HIS A 170 16.45 10.89 -17.32
N GLN A 171 16.15 11.17 -16.04
CA GLN A 171 17.20 11.45 -15.06
C GLN A 171 18.14 10.26 -14.83
N VAL A 172 17.66 9.02 -14.95
CA VAL A 172 18.51 7.80 -14.90
C VAL A 172 19.47 7.70 -16.10
N GLU A 173 19.22 8.38 -17.22
CA GLU A 173 20.18 8.39 -18.33
C GLU A 173 21.37 9.33 -18.05
N VAL A 174 21.16 10.32 -17.18
CA VAL A 174 22.17 11.30 -16.76
C VAL A 174 22.93 10.82 -15.52
N ASP A 175 22.18 10.36 -14.51
CA ASP A 175 22.68 9.81 -13.25
C ASP A 175 22.55 8.28 -13.23
N SER A 176 22.67 7.63 -12.06
CA SER A 176 22.30 6.23 -11.90
C SER A 176 20.95 6.07 -11.19
N PHE A 177 20.36 4.89 -11.32
CA PHE A 177 19.18 4.52 -10.52
C PHE A 177 19.41 4.67 -9.01
N ASP A 178 20.64 4.43 -8.55
CA ASP A 178 20.95 4.44 -7.13
C ASP A 178 21.07 5.89 -6.61
N ASP A 179 21.25 6.87 -7.49
CA ASP A 179 21.25 8.29 -7.15
C ASP A 179 19.85 8.87 -6.97
N LEU A 180 18.81 8.24 -7.54
CA LEU A 180 17.42 8.69 -7.42
C LEU A 180 16.76 8.29 -6.10
N PHE A 181 17.30 7.30 -5.39
CA PHE A 181 16.75 6.77 -4.15
C PHE A 181 17.77 6.92 -3.01
N ALA A 182 17.29 7.14 -1.79
CA ALA A 182 18.19 7.22 -0.65
C ALA A 182 18.84 5.84 -0.36
N PRO A 183 20.13 5.78 0.02
CA PRO A 183 20.78 4.52 0.38
C PRO A 183 19.99 3.79 1.47
N GLU A 184 19.87 2.46 1.32
CA GLU A 184 19.16 1.58 2.26
C GLU A 184 17.66 1.91 2.49
N SER A 185 17.09 2.75 1.63
CA SER A 185 15.73 3.25 1.75
C SER A 185 14.95 3.08 0.46
N HIS A 186 13.63 2.95 0.58
CA HIS A 186 12.71 2.95 -0.56
C HIS A 186 12.19 4.35 -0.91
N HIS A 187 12.71 5.39 -0.24
CA HIS A 187 12.36 6.78 -0.48
C HIS A 187 13.26 7.41 -1.55
N TYR A 188 12.73 8.41 -2.25
CA TYR A 188 13.55 9.21 -3.17
C TYR A 188 14.67 9.94 -2.44
N SER A 189 15.81 10.07 -3.12
CA SER A 189 16.90 10.94 -2.71
C SER A 189 16.52 12.42 -2.88
N ALA A 190 17.43 13.34 -2.58
CA ALA A 190 17.23 14.75 -2.91
C ALA A 190 17.06 14.97 -4.43
N ILE A 191 17.78 14.22 -5.26
CA ILE A 191 17.70 14.30 -6.72
C ILE A 191 16.33 13.79 -7.19
N GLY A 192 15.91 12.61 -6.73
CA GLY A 192 14.61 12.04 -7.09
C GLY A 192 13.44 12.94 -6.66
N ASN A 193 13.48 13.48 -5.44
CA ASN A 193 12.46 14.41 -4.96
C ASN A 193 12.42 15.71 -5.78
N ARG A 194 13.58 16.23 -6.21
CA ARG A 194 13.64 17.41 -7.07
C ARG A 194 12.93 17.16 -8.40
N VAL A 195 13.23 16.05 -9.09
CA VAL A 195 12.59 15.71 -10.37
C VAL A 195 11.08 15.62 -10.20
N VAL A 196 10.60 14.87 -9.19
CA VAL A 196 9.17 14.75 -8.90
C VAL A 196 8.53 16.12 -8.64
N ALA A 197 9.17 16.98 -7.84
CA ALA A 197 8.65 18.31 -7.53
C ALA A 197 8.58 19.22 -8.76
N GLU A 198 9.59 19.18 -9.63
CA GLU A 198 9.64 19.95 -10.88
C GLU A 198 8.55 19.49 -11.84
N THR A 199 8.35 18.17 -12.02
CA THR A 199 7.26 17.63 -12.85
C THR A 199 5.89 18.08 -12.34
N ILE A 200 5.66 17.99 -11.03
CA ILE A 200 4.39 18.41 -10.41
C ILE A 200 4.19 19.90 -10.61
N ALA A 201 5.18 20.74 -10.30
CA ALA A 201 5.09 22.19 -10.46
C ALA A 201 4.78 22.58 -11.91
N ALA A 202 5.47 21.97 -12.88
CA ALA A 202 5.24 22.23 -14.29
C ALA A 202 3.82 21.85 -14.74
N ALA A 203 3.30 20.70 -14.29
CA ALA A 203 1.94 20.26 -14.62
C ALA A 203 0.86 21.18 -14.00
N LEU A 204 1.05 21.59 -12.74
CA LEU A 204 0.11 22.45 -12.05
C LEU A 204 0.03 23.86 -12.67
N LEU A 205 1.17 24.41 -13.13
CA LEU A 205 1.25 25.73 -13.78
C LEU A 205 0.64 25.76 -15.18
N ARG A 206 0.79 24.70 -15.98
CA ARG A 206 0.19 24.63 -17.34
C ARG A 206 -1.34 24.65 -17.33
N THR A 207 -1.94 24.22 -16.23
CA THR A 207 -3.40 24.11 -16.09
C THR A 207 -4.04 25.46 -15.74
N GLU A 208 -3.25 26.50 -15.44
CA GLU A 208 -3.71 27.87 -15.15
C GLU A 208 -3.69 28.80 -16.38
N SER A 209 -3.25 28.28 -17.53
CA SER A 209 -3.16 29.00 -18.82
C SER A 209 -4.33 28.67 -19.73
#